data_AF-A0AAE1P571-F1
#
_entry.id   AF-A0AAE1P571-F1
#
_cell.length_a   1.000
_cell.length_b   1.000
_cell.length_c   1.000
_cell.angle_alpha   90.00
_cell.angle_beta   90.00
_cell.angle_gamma   90.00
#
_symmetry.space_group_name_H-M   'P 1'
#
loop_
_entity.id
_entity.type
_entity.pdbx_description
1 polymer ?
#
loop_
_entity_poly.entity_id
_entity_poly.type
_entity_poly.pdbx_seq_one_letter_code
_entity_poly.pdbx_strand_id
1 'polypeptide(L)'
;MFRGHVNRVALRGRIVGMHESGKTAAEISRELGVTKDTDNLWIMRWQEEGNLTDRRRQGRPRETTNDQDEEIREAAEANPFTNAVAESSRGRDTGTAAVCI
;
A
#
# COMPACT_ATOMS: atom_id res chain seq x y z
N MET A 1 -2.79 16.48 13.89
CA MET A 1 -2.40 17.56 12.94
C MET A 1 -3.22 17.42 11.67
N PHE A 2 -4.20 18.30 11.46
CA PHE A 2 -4.93 18.39 10.20
C PHE A 2 -3.97 18.91 9.13
N ARG A 3 -3.48 18.00 8.29
CA ARG A 3 -2.77 18.37 7.08
C ARG A 3 -3.83 18.99 6.17
N GLY A 4 -3.90 20.33 6.16
CA GLY A 4 -4.70 21.07 5.20
C GLY A 4 -4.49 20.45 3.82
N HIS A 5 -5.57 20.30 3.06
CA HIS A 5 -5.57 19.56 1.80
C HIS A 5 -4.78 20.35 0.74
N VAL A 6 -3.46 20.40 0.90
CA VAL A 6 -2.53 20.83 -0.14
C VAL A 6 -2.76 19.89 -1.31
N ASN A 7 -3.05 20.47 -2.47
CA ASN A 7 -3.16 19.72 -3.71
C ASN A 7 -1.80 19.04 -3.94
N ARG A 8 -1.71 17.76 -3.54
CA ARG A 8 -0.45 17.04 -3.41
C ARG A 8 0.20 16.87 -4.77
N VAL A 9 -0.60 16.70 -5.82
CA VAL A 9 -0.13 16.59 -7.21
C VAL A 9 0.50 17.90 -7.67
N ALA A 10 -0.15 19.04 -7.40
CA ALA A 10 0.39 20.35 -7.74
C ALA A 10 1.70 20.66 -7.00
N LEU A 11 1.82 20.27 -5.73
CA LEU A 11 3.06 20.45 -4.96
C LEU A 11 4.21 19.64 -5.56
N ARG A 12 3.98 18.38 -5.92
CA ARG A 12 4.98 17.51 -6.57
C ARG A 12 5.44 18.08 -7.91
N GLY A 13 4.50 18.55 -8.73
CA GLY A 13 4.81 19.19 -10.01
C GLY A 13 5.66 20.44 -9.85
N ARG A 14 5.39 21.25 -8.80
CA ARG A 14 6.22 22.43 -8.49
C ARG A 14 7.63 22.05 -8.03
N ILE A 15 7.79 21.00 -7.23
CA ILE A 15 9.10 20.49 -6.82
C ILE A 15 9.92 20.10 -8.05
N VAL A 16 9.34 19.27 -8.92
CA VAL A 16 10.03 18.77 -10.13
C VAL A 16 10.32 19.90 -11.12
N GLY A 17 9.34 20.76 -11.42
CA GLY A 17 9.56 21.88 -12.34
C GLY A 17 10.63 22.86 -11.85
N MET A 18 10.75 23.07 -10.54
CA MET A 18 11.83 23.87 -9.98
C MET A 18 13.19 23.16 -10.03
N HIS A 19 13.23 21.85 -9.80
CA HIS A 19 14.45 21.08 -9.96
C HIS A 19 14.93 21.10 -11.43
N GLU A 20 14.03 20.97 -12.41
CA GLU A 20 14.36 21.07 -13.84
C GLU A 20 14.88 22.46 -14.24
N SER A 21 14.49 23.52 -13.51
CA SER A 21 15.05 24.86 -13.68
C SER A 21 16.46 25.04 -13.09
N GLY A 22 17.04 23.99 -12.48
CA GLY A 22 18.37 23.99 -11.90
C GLY A 22 18.43 24.42 -10.42
N LYS A 23 17.29 24.57 -9.74
CA LYS A 23 17.26 24.89 -8.31
C LYS A 23 17.64 23.67 -7.48
N THR A 24 18.36 23.90 -6.39
CA THR A 24 18.72 22.84 -5.43
C THR A 24 17.54 22.47 -4.55
N ALA A 25 17.51 21.24 -4.04
CA ALA A 25 16.45 20.79 -3.10
C ALA A 25 16.35 21.70 -1.84
N ALA A 26 17.45 22.31 -1.40
CA ALA A 26 17.41 23.25 -0.27
C ALA A 26 16.68 24.56 -0.62
N GLU A 27 16.82 25.07 -1.84
CA GLU A 27 16.11 26.27 -2.28
C GLU A 27 14.62 25.99 -2.49
N ILE A 28 14.31 24.84 -3.10
CA ILE A 28 12.94 24.36 -3.29
C ILE A 28 12.21 24.24 -1.96
N SER A 29 12.85 23.62 -0.95
CA SER A 29 12.27 23.42 0.38
C SER A 29 11.90 24.73 1.08
N ARG A 30 12.75 25.76 0.91
CA ARG A 30 12.58 27.09 1.50
C ARG A 30 11.49 27.89 0.79
N GLU A 31 11.36 27.73 -0.52
CA GLU A 31 10.35 28.40 -1.33
C GLU A 31 8.95 27.79 -1.16
N LEU A 32 8.87 26.46 -1.05
CA LEU A 32 7.60 25.74 -0.93
C LEU A 32 7.17 25.49 0.52
N GLY A 33 8.04 25.72 1.51
CA GLY A 33 7.76 25.45 2.92
C GLY A 33 7.60 23.96 3.24
N VAL A 34 8.24 23.08 2.44
CA VAL A 34 8.29 21.63 2.66
C VAL A 34 9.66 21.20 3.19
N THR A 35 9.73 19.98 3.72
CA THR A 35 11.00 19.41 4.16
C THR A 35 11.85 18.99 2.96
N LYS A 36 13.18 19.14 3.06
CA LYS A 36 14.12 18.68 2.03
C LYS A 36 13.91 17.21 1.66
N ASP A 37 13.53 16.36 2.62
CA ASP A 37 13.22 14.94 2.38
C ASP A 37 12.04 14.76 1.41
N THR A 38 11.04 15.63 1.49
CA THR A 38 9.90 15.61 0.57
C THR A 38 10.35 15.97 -0.85
N ASP A 39 11.23 16.97 -0.98
CA ASP A 39 11.75 17.38 -2.29
C ASP A 39 12.62 16.28 -2.90
N ASN A 40 13.59 15.76 -2.14
CA ASN A 40 14.47 14.67 -2.56
C ASN A 40 13.68 13.43 -2.97
N LEU A 41 12.63 13.06 -2.22
CA LEU A 41 11.77 11.93 -2.57
C LEU A 41 11.14 12.10 -3.96
N TRP A 42 10.59 13.27 -4.26
CA TRP A 42 9.90 13.49 -5.53
C TRP A 42 10.87 13.71 -6.70
N ILE A 43 12.00 14.36 -6.47
CA ILE A 43 13.08 14.48 -7.47
C ILE A 43 13.60 13.09 -7.85
N MET A 44 13.92 12.25 -6.86
CA MET A 44 14.41 10.89 -7.09
C MET A 44 13.37 10.04 -7.82
N ARG A 45 12.11 10.03 -7.37
CA ARG A 45 11.04 9.29 -8.05
C ARG A 45 10.79 9.76 -9.47
N TRP A 46 10.91 11.06 -9.72
CA TRP A 46 10.77 11.61 -11.07
C TRP A 46 11.89 11.09 -11.99
N GLN A 47 13.13 11.07 -11.49
CA GLN A 47 14.27 10.53 -12.24
C GLN A 47 14.16 9.02 -12.49
N GLU A 48 13.60 8.26 -11.54
CA GLU A 48 13.45 6.80 -11.64
C GLU A 48 12.24 6.38 -12.50
N GLU A 49 11.07 6.97 -12.26
CA GLU A 49 9.79 6.50 -12.81
C GLU A 49 9.15 7.43 -13.84
N GLY A 50 9.60 8.68 -13.94
CA GLY A 50 9.03 9.69 -14.85
C GLY A 50 7.57 10.04 -14.58
N ASN A 51 7.05 9.78 -13.37
CA ASN A 51 5.66 10.06 -13.01
C ASN A 51 5.53 10.64 -11.60
N LEU A 52 4.45 11.39 -11.38
CA LEU A 52 4.10 12.01 -10.08
C LEU A 52 2.94 11.29 -9.39
N THR A 53 2.55 10.12 -9.89
CA THR A 53 1.41 9.36 -9.41
C THR A 53 1.74 8.63 -8.12
N ASP A 54 0.70 8.35 -7.32
CA ASP A 54 0.88 7.48 -6.18
C ASP A 54 1.00 6.03 -6.68
N ARG A 55 2.06 5.33 -6.24
CA ARG A 55 2.17 3.89 -6.46
C ARG A 55 0.93 3.19 -5.90
N ARG A 56 0.41 2.22 -6.66
CA ARG A 56 -0.71 1.39 -6.19
C ARG A 56 -0.30 0.72 -4.88
N ARG A 57 -1.04 1.02 -3.81
CA ARG A 57 -0.82 0.34 -2.53
C ARG A 57 -1.30 -1.09 -2.68
N GLN A 58 -0.41 -2.04 -2.48
CA GLN A 58 -0.84 -3.42 -2.24
C GLN A 58 -1.59 -3.41 -0.90
N GLY A 59 -2.83 -3.87 -0.92
CA GLY A 59 -3.63 -4.01 0.30
C GLY A 59 -3.04 -5.08 1.23
N ARG A 60 -3.72 -5.35 2.34
CA ARG A 60 -3.42 -6.53 3.15
C ARG A 60 -3.55 -7.77 2.26
N PRO A 61 -2.54 -8.67 2.21
CA PRO A 61 -2.67 -9.93 1.50
C PRO A 61 -3.94 -10.67 1.95
N ARG A 62 -4.61 -11.34 1.02
CA ARG A 62 -5.75 -12.19 1.36
C ARG A 62 -5.24 -13.38 2.17
N GLU A 63 -5.90 -13.65 3.29
CA GLU A 63 -5.59 -14.82 4.13
C GLU A 63 -6.27 -16.09 3.62
N THR A 64 -7.42 -15.96 2.95
CA THR A 64 -8.14 -17.09 2.35
C THR A 64 -7.77 -17.27 0.88
N THR A 65 -7.68 -18.53 0.46
CA THR A 65 -7.56 -18.93 -0.96
C THR A 65 -8.94 -18.96 -1.63
N ASN A 66 -8.98 -19.00 -2.96
CA ASN A 66 -10.25 -19.08 -3.70
C ASN A 66 -11.02 -20.38 -3.37
N ASP A 67 -10.31 -21.49 -3.18
CA ASP A 67 -10.95 -22.78 -2.86
C ASP A 67 -11.56 -22.75 -1.45
N GLN A 68 -10.88 -22.11 -0.49
CA GLN A 68 -11.41 -21.90 0.86
C GLN A 68 -12.64 -20.97 0.83
N ASP A 69 -12.64 -19.94 -0.02
CA ASP A 69 -13.80 -19.06 -0.18
C ASP A 69 -15.01 -19.80 -0.78
N GLU A 70 -14.77 -20.75 -1.70
CA GLU A 70 -15.83 -21.58 -2.28
C GLU A 70 -16.40 -22.55 -1.25
N GLU A 71 -15.54 -23.23 -0.49
CA GLU A 71 -15.96 -24.10 0.62
C GLU A 71 -16.78 -23.32 1.66
N ILE A 72 -16.36 -22.10 2.02
CA ILE A 72 -17.12 -21.23 2.92
C ILE A 72 -18.47 -20.84 2.33
N ARG A 73 -18.56 -20.61 1.01
CA ARG A 73 -19.81 -20.26 0.33
C ARG A 73 -20.78 -21.44 0.33
N GLU A 74 -20.32 -22.62 -0.06
CA GLU A 74 -21.12 -23.85 -0.08
C GLU A 74 -21.62 -24.22 1.33
N ALA A 75 -20.74 -24.12 2.33
CA ALA A 75 -21.08 -24.29 3.74
C ALA A 75 -22.18 -23.33 4.21
N ALA A 76 -22.07 -22.05 3.84
CA ALA A 76 -23.04 -21.02 4.21
C ALA A 76 -24.41 -21.22 3.53
N GLU A 77 -24.43 -21.71 2.29
CA GLU A 77 -25.66 -22.05 1.57
C GLU A 77 -26.34 -23.29 2.15
N ALA A 78 -25.56 -24.32 2.49
CA ALA A 78 -26.07 -25.57 3.04
C ALA A 78 -26.61 -25.42 4.47
N ASN A 79 -26.02 -24.56 5.30
CA ASN A 79 -26.50 -24.33 6.66
C ASN A 79 -26.36 -22.85 7.09
N PRO A 80 -27.37 -22.01 6.78
CA PRO A 80 -27.33 -20.54 6.94
C PRO A 80 -27.16 -20.04 8.38
N PHE A 81 -27.36 -20.88 9.38
CA PHE A 81 -27.25 -20.53 10.80
C PHE A 81 -25.93 -20.97 11.44
N THR A 82 -25.03 -21.59 10.67
CA THR A 82 -23.73 -22.04 11.18
C THR A 82 -22.73 -20.89 11.19
N ASN A 83 -21.98 -20.78 12.28
CA ASN A 83 -20.83 -19.91 12.33
C ASN A 83 -19.63 -20.58 11.62
N ALA A 84 -18.83 -19.81 10.88
CA ALA A 84 -17.68 -20.30 10.13
C ALA A 84 -16.64 -21.08 10.98
N VAL A 85 -16.66 -20.88 12.30
CA VAL A 85 -15.76 -21.54 13.26
C VAL A 85 -16.18 -22.98 13.60
N ALA A 86 -17.46 -23.35 13.43
CA ALA A 86 -17.92 -24.71 13.74
C ALA A 86 -17.54 -25.71 12.63
N GLU A 87 -17.49 -25.27 11.37
CA GLU A 87 -17.10 -26.09 10.21
C GLU A 87 -15.60 -26.46 10.24
N SER A 88 -14.74 -25.52 10.64
CA SER A 88 -13.27 -25.65 10.61
C SER A 88 -12.69 -26.67 11.61
N SER A 89 -13.54 -27.34 12.38
CA SER A 89 -13.15 -28.33 13.37
C SER A 89 -13.06 -29.76 12.81
N ARG A 90 -13.48 -30.00 11.56
CA ARG A 90 -13.46 -31.33 10.93
C ARG A 90 -12.20 -31.67 10.12
N GLY A 91 -11.20 -30.79 10.07
CA GLY A 91 -9.98 -31.02 9.28
C GLY A 91 -8.77 -30.28 9.82
N ARG A 92 -8.23 -30.74 10.96
CA ARG A 92 -6.85 -30.40 11.35
C ARG A 92 -6.10 -31.69 11.62
N ASP A 93 -5.72 -32.36 10.55
CA ASP A 93 -4.65 -33.35 10.59
C ASP A 93 -3.35 -32.58 10.78
N THR A 94 -2.77 -32.74 11.97
CA THR A 94 -1.47 -32.21 12.34
C THR A 94 -0.37 -32.87 11.51
N GLY A 95 0.00 -32.24 10.41
CA GLY A 95 1.17 -32.61 9.60
C GLY A 95 2.44 -31.96 10.14
N THR A 96 3.18 -32.71 10.94
CA THR A 96 4.58 -32.47 11.30
C THR A 96 5.42 -32.01 10.10
N ALA A 97 6.05 -30.83 10.20
CA ALA A 97 7.24 -30.49 9.42
C ALA A 97 8.19 -29.69 10.31
N ALA A 98 9.07 -30.39 11.00
CA ALA A 98 10.32 -29.82 11.46
C ALA A 98 11.15 -29.46 10.21
N VAL A 99 11.30 -28.16 9.95
CA VAL A 99 12.40 -27.64 9.13
C VAL A 99 13.27 -26.87 10.11
N CYS A 100 14.34 -27.51 10.54
CA CYS A 100 15.43 -26.87 11.26
C CYS A 100 16.17 -25.92 10.30
N ILE A 101 16.48 -24.73 10.82
CA ILE A 101 17.50 -23.80 10.32
C ILE A 101 18.87 -24.47 10.43
#